data_AF-A0A4Q2X563-F1
#
_entry.id   AF-A0A4Q2X563-F1
#
_cell.length_a   1.000
_cell.length_b   1.000
_cell.length_c   1.000
_cell.angle_alpha   90.00
_cell.angle_beta   90.00
_cell.angle_gamma   90.00
#
_symmetry.space_group_name_H-M   'P 1'
#
loop_
_entity.id
_entity.type
_entity.pdbx_description
1 polymer ?
#
loop_
_entity_poly.entity_id
_entity_poly.type
_entity_poly.pdbx_seq_one_letter_code
_entity_poly.pdbx_strand_id
1 'polypeptide(L)'
;MKPPQISAHSPWILIAVFGAGVVVGNLWRFLPGSPSPSTDVPASRQPAPDHRPPGNAAGESPSNPPSPYPDLSGNTPPDLDTKWTDSMKNAGSEMELVTDLKGIAASMAAEGRAHEALVKTLETLGPGDSRCSVVRAIFQAARDIDSLGECFTLLEQDDEKDFAAQGLAERLTFESSPEEIDFRKFRYLGNRLDKMIATTVSTYIIQHSTTGQIAGSGVFEKSFSTALPLEARKSIIADIVSIVPFNCWNHVVNDGMDLSPAEQDRIVTEMVRIDPQAAIGKIRPASVAAASFKTAFTEWMKKDSIKPIEWINANSATLSEAQRDRAYQGIAGYAARQGDLATARQWAGMVTNAEVKDELA
;
A
#
# COMPACT_ATOMS: atom_id res chain seq x y z
N MET A 1 -13.93 -46.51 -13.22
CA MET A 1 -12.94 -45.41 -13.21
C MET A 1 -13.62 -44.19 -12.60
N LYS A 2 -13.15 -43.71 -11.45
CA LYS A 2 -13.69 -42.53 -10.75
C LYS A 2 -12.93 -41.28 -11.24
N PRO A 3 -13.59 -40.14 -11.49
CA PRO A 3 -12.89 -38.91 -11.85
C PRO A 3 -12.19 -38.31 -10.62
N PRO A 4 -11.09 -37.55 -10.79
CA PRO A 4 -10.37 -36.96 -9.67
C PRO A 4 -11.16 -35.77 -9.11
N GLN A 5 -11.23 -35.69 -7.78
CA GLN A 5 -11.64 -34.47 -7.08
C GLN A 5 -10.54 -33.42 -7.20
N ILE A 6 -10.89 -32.26 -7.75
CA ILE A 6 -10.04 -31.07 -7.70
C ILE A 6 -10.43 -30.32 -6.42
N SER A 7 -9.50 -30.29 -5.46
CA SER A 7 -9.56 -29.43 -4.28
C SER A 7 -8.44 -28.40 -4.40
N ALA A 8 -8.80 -27.11 -4.39
CA ALA A 8 -8.02 -26.03 -3.78
C ALA A 8 -8.69 -24.69 -4.10
N HIS A 9 -9.43 -24.13 -3.14
CA HIS A 9 -9.70 -22.71 -3.10
C HIS A 9 -8.40 -21.98 -2.71
N SER A 10 -7.92 -21.08 -3.56
CA SER A 10 -6.77 -20.22 -3.28
C SER A 10 -7.27 -18.90 -2.63
N PRO A 11 -6.82 -18.52 -1.43
CA PRO A 11 -7.38 -17.38 -0.67
C PRO A 11 -6.78 -16.00 -1.02
N TRP A 12 -5.98 -15.88 -2.09
CA TRP A 12 -5.10 -14.71 -2.28
C TRP A 12 -5.70 -13.51 -3.04
N ILE A 13 -6.99 -13.51 -3.39
CA ILE A 13 -7.60 -12.43 -4.20
C ILE A 13 -8.16 -11.26 -3.35
N LEU A 14 -8.19 -11.34 -2.02
CA LEU A 14 -8.85 -10.33 -1.18
C LEU A 14 -8.06 -9.03 -0.94
N ILE A 15 -6.76 -8.95 -1.20
CA ILE A 15 -5.95 -7.78 -0.80
C ILE A 15 -6.18 -6.56 -1.72
N ALA A 16 -6.53 -6.76 -3.00
CA ALA A 16 -6.76 -5.63 -3.91
C ALA A 16 -8.08 -4.88 -3.68
N VAL A 17 -9.07 -5.50 -3.03
CA VAL A 17 -10.39 -4.88 -2.79
C VAL A 17 -10.41 -4.04 -1.50
N PHE A 18 -9.53 -4.32 -0.54
CA PHE A 18 -9.47 -3.55 0.71
C PHE A 18 -8.78 -2.19 0.57
N GLY A 19 -7.83 -2.03 -0.36
CA GLY A 19 -7.13 -0.75 -0.60
C GLY A 19 -8.07 0.39 -1.01
N ALA A 20 -9.14 0.10 -1.77
CA ALA A 20 -10.15 1.09 -2.14
C ALA A 20 -11.21 1.30 -1.04
N GLY A 21 -11.54 0.27 -0.26
CA GLY A 21 -12.53 0.35 0.82
C GLY A 21 -12.06 1.14 2.05
N VAL A 22 -10.78 1.03 2.41
CA VAL A 22 -10.20 1.72 3.59
C VAL A 22 -10.09 3.23 3.38
N VAL A 23 -9.82 3.68 2.15
CA VAL A 23 -9.75 5.11 1.82
C VAL A 23 -11.13 5.77 1.78
N VAL A 24 -12.18 5.06 1.33
CA VAL A 24 -13.54 5.61 1.23
C VAL A 24 -14.29 5.57 2.57
N GLY A 25 -14.04 4.56 3.42
CA GLY A 25 -14.72 4.42 4.71
C GLY A 25 -14.32 5.44 5.78
N ASN A 26 -13.06 5.89 5.79
CA ASN A 26 -12.55 6.80 6.83
C ASN A 26 -12.71 8.29 6.49
N LEU A 27 -12.98 8.66 5.23
CA LEU A 27 -13.22 10.06 4.86
C LEU A 27 -14.59 10.60 5.33
N TRP A 28 -15.54 9.73 5.70
CA TRP A 28 -16.91 10.12 6.06
C TRP A 28 -17.13 10.51 7.52
N ARG A 29 -16.12 10.42 8.41
CA ARG A 29 -16.29 10.70 9.85
C ARG A 29 -15.67 12.00 10.37
N PHE A 30 -15.03 12.81 9.54
CA PHE A 30 -14.52 14.12 9.95
C PHE A 30 -14.76 15.16 8.86
N LEU A 31 -15.87 15.90 8.96
CA LEU A 31 -16.04 17.31 8.56
C LEU A 31 -17.53 17.71 8.73
N PRO A 32 -17.90 18.61 9.66
CA PRO A 32 -19.16 19.33 9.59
C PRO A 32 -18.97 20.60 8.74
N GLY A 33 -19.69 20.68 7.63
CA GLY A 33 -19.99 21.95 6.95
C GLY A 33 -18.88 22.53 6.08
N SER A 34 -19.04 22.40 4.76
CA SER A 34 -18.45 23.34 3.80
C SER A 34 -19.43 23.55 2.65
N PRO A 35 -19.76 24.81 2.28
CA PRO A 35 -20.74 25.11 1.24
C PRO A 35 -20.17 24.86 -0.16
N SER A 36 -21.02 24.39 -1.06
CA SER A 36 -20.72 24.15 -2.47
C SER A 36 -20.25 25.42 -3.20
N PRO A 37 -19.16 25.39 -3.98
CA PRO A 37 -18.87 26.46 -4.92
C PRO A 37 -19.52 26.18 -6.28
N SER A 38 -20.29 27.16 -6.73
CA SER A 38 -20.82 27.28 -8.08
C SER A 38 -19.71 27.50 -9.12
N THR A 39 -19.77 26.77 -10.22
CA THR A 39 -19.07 27.02 -11.49
C THR A 39 -19.55 28.33 -12.13
N ASP A 40 -18.62 29.23 -12.45
CA ASP A 40 -18.39 29.76 -13.81
C ASP A 40 -17.43 30.96 -13.83
N VAL A 41 -16.78 31.13 -15.00
CA VAL A 41 -16.13 32.34 -15.58
C VAL A 41 -14.59 32.27 -15.74
N PRO A 42 -14.05 32.67 -16.91
CA PRO A 42 -12.79 32.15 -17.45
C PRO A 42 -11.56 33.05 -17.27
N ALA A 43 -10.42 32.43 -17.57
CA ALA A 43 -9.07 32.95 -17.50
C ALA A 43 -8.86 34.35 -18.13
N SER A 44 -8.30 35.26 -17.33
CA SER A 44 -7.62 36.46 -17.81
C SER A 44 -6.19 36.48 -17.26
N ARG A 45 -5.22 36.54 -18.18
CA ARG A 45 -3.80 36.77 -17.95
C ARG A 45 -3.58 38.11 -17.25
N GLN A 46 -2.64 38.18 -16.29
CA GLN A 46 -1.74 39.33 -16.07
C GLN A 46 -0.53 38.92 -15.17
N PRO A 47 0.57 39.72 -15.17
CA PRO A 47 1.94 39.22 -15.09
C PRO A 47 2.61 39.35 -13.69
N ALA A 48 3.88 38.93 -13.67
CA ALA A 48 4.83 38.75 -12.56
C ALA A 48 4.90 39.85 -11.47
N PRO A 49 5.36 39.49 -10.25
CA PRO A 49 5.31 40.36 -9.08
C PRO A 49 6.50 41.31 -8.96
N ASP A 50 6.21 42.50 -8.46
CA ASP A 50 7.17 43.56 -8.17
C ASP A 50 7.67 43.46 -6.71
N HIS A 51 8.98 43.43 -6.54
CA HIS A 51 9.67 43.39 -5.25
C HIS A 51 9.78 44.79 -4.65
N ARG A 52 9.16 45.05 -3.48
CA ARG A 52 9.63 46.05 -2.51
C ARG A 52 9.31 45.65 -1.06
N PRO A 53 10.29 45.69 -0.12
CA PRO A 53 10.05 45.93 1.32
C PRO A 53 9.88 47.45 1.54
N PRO A 54 9.42 48.02 2.69
CA PRO A 54 9.59 47.54 4.08
C PRO A 54 8.41 47.87 5.04
N GLY A 55 8.58 47.64 6.35
CA GLY A 55 7.84 48.42 7.37
C GLY A 55 7.55 47.70 8.69
N ASN A 56 8.41 47.90 9.68
CA ASN A 56 8.10 47.69 11.09
C ASN A 56 6.98 48.65 11.54
N ALA A 57 5.93 48.12 12.18
CA ALA A 57 5.08 48.88 13.07
C ALA A 57 4.56 47.95 14.18
N ALA A 58 5.04 48.19 15.40
CA ALA A 58 4.43 47.68 16.62
C ALA A 58 3.02 48.28 16.74
N GLY A 59 2.01 47.43 16.68
CA GLY A 59 0.61 47.78 16.89
C GLY A 59 0.05 46.98 18.06
N GLU A 60 -0.38 47.71 19.09
CA GLU A 60 -1.03 47.19 20.29
C GLU A 60 -2.27 46.36 19.91
N SER A 61 -2.38 45.15 20.47
CA SER A 61 -3.60 44.33 20.34
C SER A 61 -4.76 45.03 21.06
N PRO A 62 -5.88 45.29 20.37
CA PRO A 62 -7.10 45.72 21.04
C PRO A 62 -7.62 44.55 21.89
N SER A 63 -7.79 44.80 23.18
CA SER A 63 -8.48 43.92 24.12
C SER A 63 -9.89 43.63 23.60
N ASN A 64 -10.15 42.38 23.22
CA ASN A 64 -11.49 41.91 22.86
C ASN A 64 -12.43 42.08 24.06
N PRO A 65 -13.64 42.66 23.87
CA PRO A 65 -14.64 42.69 24.92
C PRO A 65 -15.10 41.26 25.27
N PRO A 66 -15.46 40.99 26.54
CA PRO A 66 -15.92 39.68 26.97
C PRO A 66 -17.15 39.27 26.15
N SER A 67 -17.05 38.09 25.54
CA SER A 67 -18.13 37.44 24.81
C SER A 67 -19.35 37.25 25.73
N PRO A 68 -20.55 37.71 25.36
CA PRO A 68 -21.76 37.53 26.15
C PRO A 68 -22.40 36.14 25.97
N TYR A 69 -21.75 35.23 25.25
CA TYR A 69 -22.25 33.87 25.07
C TYR A 69 -21.90 33.04 26.31
N PRO A 70 -22.90 32.49 27.04
CA PRO A 70 -22.63 31.54 28.11
C PRO A 70 -21.88 30.34 27.53
N ASP A 71 -20.86 29.92 28.26
CA ASP A 71 -20.05 28.75 27.96
C ASP A 71 -20.95 27.50 27.97
N LEU A 72 -21.48 27.14 26.80
CA LEU A 72 -22.30 25.94 26.58
C LEU A 72 -21.44 24.67 26.50
N SER A 73 -20.25 24.65 27.09
CA SER A 73 -19.34 23.50 27.13
C SER A 73 -19.70 22.46 28.20
N GLY A 74 -20.91 22.51 28.78
CA GLY A 74 -21.43 21.57 29.77
C GLY A 74 -21.70 20.14 29.27
N ASN A 75 -21.04 19.68 28.21
CA ASN A 75 -21.06 18.28 27.80
C ASN A 75 -20.08 17.51 28.67
N THR A 76 -20.56 17.01 29.81
CA THR A 76 -19.85 15.99 30.58
C THR A 76 -19.44 14.87 29.61
N PRO A 77 -18.16 14.46 29.58
CA PRO A 77 -17.69 13.38 28.72
C PRO A 77 -18.60 12.15 28.89
N PRO A 78 -18.97 11.47 27.79
CA PRO A 78 -19.82 10.29 27.88
C PRO A 78 -19.14 9.22 28.75
N ASP A 79 -19.88 8.67 29.70
CA ASP A 79 -19.41 7.55 30.51
C ASP A 79 -19.29 6.29 29.63
N LEU A 80 -18.06 5.99 29.21
CA LEU A 80 -17.75 4.86 28.34
C LEU A 80 -18.01 3.51 29.00
N ASP A 81 -17.97 3.42 30.34
CA ASP A 81 -18.23 2.19 31.08
C ASP A 81 -19.72 1.86 31.12
N THR A 82 -20.55 2.87 31.33
CA THR A 82 -22.00 2.75 31.20
C THR A 82 -22.36 2.36 29.76
N LYS A 83 -21.77 3.01 28.75
CA LYS A 83 -22.01 2.65 27.34
C LYS A 83 -21.61 1.20 27.02
N TRP A 84 -20.46 0.74 27.50
CA TRP A 84 -20.03 -0.65 27.33
C TRP A 84 -21.06 -1.62 27.89
N THR A 85 -21.50 -1.36 29.12
CA THR A 85 -22.49 -2.18 29.83
C THR A 85 -23.85 -2.17 29.13
N ASP A 86 -24.26 -1.02 28.60
CA ASP A 86 -25.54 -0.87 27.89
C ASP A 86 -25.51 -1.59 26.55
N SER A 87 -24.42 -1.48 25.76
CA SER A 87 -24.27 -2.24 24.51
C SER A 87 -24.31 -3.74 24.76
N MET A 88 -23.66 -4.24 25.82
CA MET A 88 -23.71 -5.65 26.20
C MET A 88 -25.13 -6.16 26.55
N LYS A 89 -26.01 -5.29 27.02
CA LYS A 89 -27.40 -5.66 27.39
C LYS A 89 -28.39 -5.49 26.26
N ASN A 90 -28.19 -4.48 25.41
CA ASN A 90 -29.21 -3.97 24.51
C ASN A 90 -28.95 -4.29 23.04
N ALA A 91 -27.80 -4.84 22.67
CA ALA A 91 -27.49 -5.15 21.27
C ALA A 91 -28.50 -6.17 20.69
N GLY A 92 -29.08 -5.84 19.53
CA GLY A 92 -30.04 -6.69 18.84
C GLY A 92 -29.39 -7.82 18.04
N SER A 93 -28.07 -7.76 17.82
CA SER A 93 -27.29 -8.78 17.12
C SER A 93 -25.81 -8.76 17.53
N GLU A 94 -25.08 -9.84 17.23
CA GLU A 94 -23.64 -9.90 17.46
C GLU A 94 -22.88 -8.84 16.64
N MET A 95 -23.28 -8.61 15.38
CA MET A 95 -22.63 -7.60 14.53
C MET A 95 -22.81 -6.18 15.08
N GLU A 96 -24.00 -5.85 15.59
CA GLU A 96 -24.28 -4.58 16.25
C GLU A 96 -23.44 -4.44 17.53
N LEU A 97 -23.43 -5.50 18.36
CA LEU A 97 -22.61 -5.54 19.57
C LEU A 97 -21.14 -5.27 19.27
N VAL A 98 -20.55 -5.99 18.33
CA VAL A 98 -19.14 -5.82 17.96
C VAL A 98 -18.87 -4.43 17.42
N THR A 99 -19.78 -3.87 16.61
CA THR A 99 -19.63 -2.51 16.06
C THR A 99 -19.61 -1.46 17.17
N ASP A 100 -20.50 -1.59 18.15
CA ASP A 100 -20.56 -0.69 19.31
C ASP A 100 -19.31 -0.81 20.19
N LEU A 101 -18.94 -2.03 20.57
CA LEU A 101 -17.78 -2.28 21.42
C LEU A 101 -16.48 -1.80 20.76
N LYS A 102 -16.34 -1.94 19.43
CA LYS A 102 -15.22 -1.36 18.69
C LYS A 102 -15.15 0.16 18.86
N GLY A 103 -16.28 0.86 18.71
CA GLY A 103 -16.34 2.31 18.87
C GLY A 103 -16.03 2.78 20.29
N ILE A 104 -16.56 2.07 21.29
CA ILE A 104 -16.34 2.37 22.70
C ILE A 104 -14.87 2.10 23.09
N ALA A 105 -14.34 0.93 22.75
CA ALA A 105 -12.95 0.56 23.03
C ALA A 105 -11.94 1.50 22.37
N ALA A 106 -12.19 1.89 21.11
CA ALA A 106 -11.37 2.87 20.41
C ALA A 106 -11.39 4.23 21.12
N SER A 107 -12.56 4.68 21.60
CA SER A 107 -12.70 5.93 22.34
C SER A 107 -11.93 5.88 23.66
N MET A 108 -12.04 4.77 24.41
CA MET A 108 -11.26 4.55 25.63
C MET A 108 -9.76 4.60 25.34
N ALA A 109 -9.30 3.93 24.28
CA ALA A 109 -7.90 3.94 23.88
C ALA A 109 -7.40 5.34 23.49
N ALA A 110 -8.21 6.12 22.78
CA ALA A 110 -7.91 7.51 22.43
C ALA A 110 -7.82 8.44 23.67
N GLU A 111 -8.53 8.11 24.75
CA GLU A 111 -8.44 8.78 26.06
C GLU A 111 -7.25 8.31 26.91
N GLY A 112 -6.39 7.41 26.40
CA GLY A 112 -5.26 6.85 27.14
C GLY A 112 -5.62 5.65 28.03
N ARG A 113 -6.83 5.10 27.89
CA ARG A 113 -7.32 3.93 28.65
C ARG A 113 -7.21 2.64 27.82
N ALA A 114 -6.16 2.49 27.01
CA ALA A 114 -6.01 1.36 26.10
C ALA A 114 -5.93 -0.01 26.83
N HIS A 115 -5.17 -0.06 27.93
CA HIS A 115 -5.07 -1.26 28.77
C HIS A 115 -6.43 -1.68 29.34
N GLU A 116 -7.19 -0.73 29.86
CA GLU A 116 -8.52 -1.00 30.42
C GLU A 116 -9.50 -1.48 29.35
N ALA A 117 -9.51 -0.83 28.18
CA ALA A 117 -10.31 -1.24 27.04
C ALA A 117 -9.98 -2.68 26.61
N LEU A 118 -8.69 -3.03 26.63
CA LEU A 118 -8.24 -4.37 26.27
C LEU A 118 -8.69 -5.41 27.30
N VAL A 119 -8.48 -5.17 28.60
CA VAL A 119 -8.93 -6.10 29.65
C VAL A 119 -10.43 -6.35 29.54
N LYS A 120 -11.25 -5.30 29.41
CA LYS A 120 -12.71 -5.44 29.20
C LYS A 120 -13.03 -6.27 27.97
N THR A 121 -12.31 -6.04 26.86
CA THR A 121 -12.49 -6.81 25.62
C THR A 121 -12.21 -8.29 25.83
N LEU A 122 -11.11 -8.65 26.51
CA LEU A 122 -10.71 -10.03 26.76
C LEU A 122 -11.66 -10.76 27.73
N GLU A 123 -12.19 -10.05 28.73
CA GLU A 123 -13.18 -10.58 29.68
C GLU A 123 -14.57 -10.78 29.08
N THR A 124 -14.94 -9.92 28.13
CA THR A 124 -16.31 -9.84 27.60
C THR A 124 -16.52 -10.70 26.36
N LEU A 125 -15.57 -10.66 25.42
CA LEU A 125 -15.66 -11.39 24.16
C LEU A 125 -14.84 -12.65 24.24
N GLY A 126 -15.34 -13.79 23.75
CA GLY A 126 -14.55 -15.00 23.58
C GLY A 126 -13.51 -14.87 22.45
N PRO A 127 -12.56 -15.81 22.33
CA PRO A 127 -11.60 -15.84 21.21
C PRO A 127 -12.32 -15.89 19.86
N GLY A 128 -11.75 -15.22 18.85
CA GLY A 128 -12.26 -15.20 17.47
C GLY A 128 -12.36 -13.81 16.86
N ASP A 129 -12.91 -13.74 15.64
CA ASP A 129 -12.92 -12.54 14.80
C ASP A 129 -13.52 -11.30 15.50
N SER A 130 -14.61 -11.48 16.25
CA SER A 130 -15.27 -10.41 17.01
C SER A 130 -14.31 -9.73 17.99
N ARG A 131 -13.55 -10.51 18.76
CA ARG A 131 -12.54 -10.00 19.70
C ARG A 131 -11.36 -9.37 18.97
N CYS A 132 -10.80 -10.04 17.96
CA CYS A 132 -9.69 -9.54 17.15
C CYS A 132 -10.02 -8.17 16.51
N SER A 133 -11.26 -7.99 16.06
CA SER A 133 -11.76 -6.74 15.49
C SER A 133 -11.76 -5.58 16.49
N VAL A 134 -12.11 -5.83 17.76
CA VAL A 134 -12.04 -4.83 18.85
C VAL A 134 -10.59 -4.56 19.27
N VAL A 135 -9.76 -5.59 19.39
CA VAL A 135 -8.30 -5.46 19.67
C VAL A 135 -7.63 -4.55 18.64
N ARG A 136 -7.88 -4.77 17.34
CA ARG A 136 -7.37 -3.90 16.27
C ARG A 136 -7.79 -2.44 16.46
N ALA A 137 -9.06 -2.19 16.82
CA ALA A 137 -9.58 -0.85 17.03
C ALA A 137 -8.90 -0.13 18.22
N ILE A 138 -8.58 -0.86 19.29
CA ILE A 138 -7.83 -0.34 20.44
C ILE A 138 -6.44 0.11 20.00
N PHE A 139 -5.67 -0.77 19.35
CA PHE A 139 -4.30 -0.46 18.92
C PHE A 139 -4.26 0.66 17.87
N GLN A 140 -5.29 0.77 17.03
CA GLN A 140 -5.44 1.85 16.07
C GLN A 140 -5.68 3.21 16.76
N ALA A 141 -6.52 3.27 17.79
CA ALA A 141 -6.93 4.52 18.42
C ALA A 141 -6.06 4.94 19.62
N ALA A 142 -5.24 4.04 20.18
CA ALA A 142 -4.47 4.25 21.39
C ALA A 142 -3.52 5.45 21.37
N ARG A 143 -3.86 6.51 22.11
CA ARG A 143 -3.06 7.75 22.17
C ARG A 143 -1.65 7.54 22.70
N ASP A 144 -1.50 6.70 23.72
CA ASP A 144 -0.22 6.39 24.35
C ASP A 144 0.41 5.14 23.71
N ILE A 145 1.24 5.38 22.70
CA ILE A 145 1.94 4.32 21.97
C ILE A 145 2.92 3.57 22.88
N ASP A 146 3.54 4.24 23.84
CA ASP A 146 4.57 3.62 24.68
C ASP A 146 3.93 2.57 25.63
N SER A 147 2.66 2.73 26.00
CA SER A 147 1.88 1.76 26.79
C SER A 147 1.42 0.51 26.02
N LEU A 148 1.46 0.51 24.68
CA LEU A 148 0.93 -0.59 23.86
C LEU A 148 1.74 -1.89 24.00
N GLY A 149 3.01 -1.79 24.42
CA GLY A 149 3.84 -2.96 24.70
C GLY A 149 3.23 -3.84 25.80
N GLU A 150 2.75 -3.23 26.89
CA GLU A 150 2.10 -3.95 27.99
C GLU A 150 0.79 -4.60 27.54
N CYS A 151 -0.04 -3.84 26.80
CA CYS A 151 -1.27 -4.35 26.21
C CYS A 151 -1.01 -5.57 25.32
N PHE A 152 0.03 -5.52 24.49
CA PHE A 152 0.37 -6.61 23.57
C PHE A 152 0.76 -7.90 24.30
N THR A 153 1.37 -7.80 25.49
CA THR A 153 1.71 -8.99 26.29
C THR A 153 0.51 -9.72 26.89
N LEU A 154 -0.64 -9.05 27.01
CA LEU A 154 -1.89 -9.65 27.48
C LEU A 154 -2.59 -10.51 26.41
N LEU A 155 -2.22 -10.34 25.14
CA LEU A 155 -2.79 -11.12 24.04
C LEU A 155 -2.21 -12.53 24.07
N GLU A 156 -3.08 -13.53 24.18
CA GLU A 156 -2.67 -14.93 24.22
C GLU A 156 -2.66 -15.53 22.82
N GLN A 157 -3.62 -15.13 21.97
CA GLN A 157 -3.81 -15.73 20.66
C GLN A 157 -2.97 -15.06 19.58
N ASP A 158 -2.51 -15.84 18.61
CA ASP A 158 -1.65 -15.34 17.54
C ASP A 158 -2.38 -14.40 16.57
N ASP A 159 -3.67 -14.62 16.35
CA ASP A 159 -4.55 -13.78 15.53
C ASP A 159 -4.83 -12.43 16.20
N GLU A 160 -5.08 -12.40 17.51
CA GLU A 160 -5.21 -11.17 18.29
C GLU A 160 -3.96 -10.29 18.13
N LYS A 161 -2.77 -10.89 18.21
CA LYS A 161 -1.49 -10.20 18.01
C LYS A 161 -1.31 -9.68 16.58
N ASP A 162 -1.74 -10.44 15.59
CA ASP A 162 -1.73 -10.02 14.19
C ASP A 162 -2.65 -8.81 13.97
N PHE A 163 -3.85 -8.83 14.55
CA PHE A 163 -4.81 -7.72 14.48
C PHE A 163 -4.34 -6.48 15.25
N ALA A 164 -3.68 -6.67 16.39
CA ALA A 164 -3.05 -5.58 17.14
C ALA A 164 -1.94 -4.91 16.31
N ALA A 165 -1.05 -5.70 15.69
CA ALA A 165 0.00 -5.20 14.82
C ALA A 165 -0.58 -4.46 13.59
N GLN A 166 -1.69 -4.96 13.02
CA GLN A 166 -2.40 -4.29 11.95
C GLN A 166 -3.01 -2.94 12.38
N GLY A 167 -3.67 -2.89 13.53
CA GLY A 167 -4.25 -1.65 14.06
C GLY A 167 -3.19 -0.57 14.28
N LEU A 168 -2.04 -0.97 14.82
CA LEU A 168 -0.89 -0.09 14.97
C LEU A 168 -0.32 0.36 13.62
N ALA A 169 -0.21 -0.53 12.63
CA ALA A 169 0.25 -0.16 11.29
C ALA A 169 -0.63 0.93 10.66
N GLU A 170 -1.95 0.77 10.81
CA GLU A 170 -2.96 1.70 10.32
C GLU A 170 -2.84 3.05 11.01
N ARG A 171 -2.70 3.08 12.33
CA ARG A 171 -2.47 4.31 13.10
C ARG A 171 -1.24 5.05 12.58
N LEU A 172 -0.10 4.38 12.53
CA LEU A 172 1.19 4.98 12.17
C LEU A 172 1.15 5.59 10.77
N THR A 173 0.43 4.97 9.84
CA THR A 173 0.28 5.46 8.47
C THR A 173 -0.38 6.84 8.40
N PHE A 174 -1.30 7.15 9.31
CA PHE A 174 -2.02 8.44 9.34
C PHE A 174 -1.31 9.51 10.18
N GLU A 175 -0.47 9.12 11.14
CA GLU A 175 0.14 10.05 12.10
C GLU A 175 1.49 10.61 11.64
N SER A 176 2.27 9.86 10.86
CA SER A 176 3.64 10.26 10.50
C SER A 176 4.10 9.65 9.18
N SER A 177 5.09 10.27 8.54
CA SER A 177 5.76 9.64 7.40
C SER A 177 6.71 8.52 7.87
N PRO A 178 6.96 7.48 7.06
CA PRO A 178 7.80 6.34 7.48
C PRO A 178 9.20 6.70 7.96
N GLU A 179 9.78 7.79 7.46
CA GLU A 179 11.10 8.29 7.87
C GLU A 179 11.09 8.98 9.26
N GLU A 180 9.93 9.41 9.75
CA GLU A 180 9.76 10.05 11.06
C GLU A 180 9.45 9.03 12.18
N ILE A 181 9.08 7.79 11.82
CA ILE A 181 8.69 6.75 12.77
C ILE A 181 9.92 6.05 13.36
N ASP A 182 10.08 6.08 14.68
CA ASP A 182 11.07 5.26 15.38
C ASP A 182 10.56 3.82 15.56
N PHE A 183 10.76 2.98 14.54
CA PHE A 183 10.33 1.58 14.56
C PHE A 183 10.96 0.74 15.69
N ARG A 184 12.04 1.21 16.33
CA ARG A 184 12.68 0.48 17.45
C ARG A 184 11.77 0.40 18.67
N LYS A 185 10.82 1.33 18.82
CA LYS A 185 9.81 1.30 19.89
C LYS A 185 8.91 0.06 19.82
N PHE A 186 8.76 -0.53 18.64
CA PHE A 186 7.83 -1.64 18.39
C PHE A 186 8.49 -3.02 18.40
N ARG A 187 9.71 -3.14 18.96
CA ARG A 187 10.42 -4.43 19.06
C ARG A 187 9.66 -5.51 19.85
N TYR A 188 8.74 -5.12 20.72
CA TYR A 188 7.88 -6.04 21.45
C TYR A 188 6.95 -6.86 20.53
N LEU A 189 6.73 -6.44 19.27
CA LEU A 189 5.97 -7.19 18.28
C LEU A 189 6.69 -8.46 17.79
N GLY A 190 7.99 -8.60 18.07
CA GLY A 190 8.78 -9.76 17.65
C GLY A 190 8.75 -9.97 16.13
N ASN A 191 8.37 -11.18 15.70
CA ASN A 191 8.28 -11.55 14.29
C ASN A 191 7.21 -10.79 13.48
N ARG A 192 6.30 -10.05 14.14
CA ARG A 192 5.26 -9.25 13.48
C ARG A 192 5.73 -7.83 13.13
N LEU A 193 6.89 -7.42 13.63
CA LEU A 193 7.45 -6.09 13.37
C LEU A 193 7.62 -5.83 11.88
N ASP A 194 8.24 -6.76 11.15
CA ASP A 194 8.50 -6.60 9.72
C ASP A 194 7.21 -6.47 8.90
N LYS A 195 6.17 -7.24 9.26
CA LYS A 195 4.84 -7.17 8.63
C LYS A 195 4.14 -5.84 8.94
N MET A 196 4.25 -5.34 10.17
CA MET A 196 3.70 -4.04 10.58
C MET A 196 4.40 -2.92 9.79
N ILE A 197 5.74 -2.91 9.74
CA ILE A 197 6.53 -1.95 8.98
C ILE A 197 6.13 -1.98 7.50
N ALA A 198 6.08 -3.16 6.89
CA ALA A 198 5.71 -3.31 5.49
C ALA A 198 4.31 -2.75 5.22
N THR A 199 3.34 -3.06 6.08
CA THR A 199 1.96 -2.57 5.94
C THR A 199 1.89 -1.05 6.07
N THR A 200 2.59 -0.46 7.03
CA THR A 200 2.64 1.00 7.22
C THR A 200 3.24 1.69 5.99
N VAL A 201 4.40 1.22 5.53
CA VAL A 201 5.08 1.82 4.38
C VAL A 201 4.27 1.65 3.09
N SER A 202 3.78 0.44 2.81
CA SER A 202 2.95 0.18 1.63
C SER A 202 1.71 1.07 1.62
N THR A 203 0.98 1.15 2.74
CA THR A 203 -0.26 1.93 2.84
C THR A 203 0.02 3.42 2.67
N TYR A 204 1.10 3.93 3.27
CA TYR A 204 1.55 5.31 3.09
C TYR A 204 1.82 5.63 1.61
N ILE A 205 2.58 4.77 0.92
CA ILE A 205 2.85 4.93 -0.51
C ILE A 205 1.55 4.90 -1.32
N ILE A 206 0.64 3.94 -1.06
CA ILE A 206 -0.64 3.81 -1.76
C ILE A 206 -1.50 5.07 -1.59
N GLN A 207 -1.62 5.57 -0.37
CA GLN A 207 -2.43 6.75 -0.05
C GLN A 207 -1.91 8.00 -0.74
N HIS A 208 -0.59 8.23 -0.70
CA HIS A 208 0.02 9.36 -1.41
C HIS A 208 0.09 9.16 -2.92
N SER A 209 -0.05 7.92 -3.38
CA SER A 209 -0.05 7.62 -4.81
C SER A 209 -1.38 7.91 -5.47
N THR A 210 -2.47 7.50 -4.84
CA THR A 210 -3.82 7.64 -5.38
C THR A 210 -4.30 9.10 -5.41
N THR A 211 -3.72 10.00 -4.62
CA THR A 211 -4.01 11.44 -4.63
C THR A 211 -3.34 12.22 -5.77
N GLY A 212 -2.63 11.54 -6.69
CA GLY A 212 -2.00 12.16 -7.86
C GLY A 212 -0.64 12.80 -7.58
N GLN A 213 -0.04 12.57 -6.40
CA GLN A 213 1.24 13.15 -5.99
C GLN A 213 2.47 12.29 -6.36
N ILE A 214 2.31 11.17 -7.08
CA ILE A 214 3.37 10.14 -7.26
C ILE A 214 4.64 10.69 -7.92
N ALA A 215 4.50 11.26 -9.11
CA ALA A 215 5.66 11.44 -10.01
C ALA A 215 6.62 12.56 -9.56
N GLY A 216 6.29 13.30 -8.50
CA GLY A 216 7.12 14.42 -8.01
C GLY A 216 7.28 14.53 -6.50
N SER A 217 6.66 13.66 -5.68
CA SER A 217 6.68 13.82 -4.22
C SER A 217 7.88 13.18 -3.50
N GLY A 218 8.62 12.29 -4.18
CA GLY A 218 9.71 11.53 -3.56
C GLY A 218 9.25 10.60 -2.43
N VAL A 219 7.94 10.32 -2.33
CA VAL A 219 7.33 9.51 -1.25
C VAL A 219 7.89 8.09 -1.24
N PHE A 220 8.10 7.50 -2.42
CA PHE A 220 8.71 6.18 -2.52
C PHE A 220 10.15 6.21 -1.99
N GLU A 221 10.97 7.15 -2.47
CA GLU A 221 12.38 7.24 -2.10
C GLU A 221 12.57 7.54 -0.60
N LYS A 222 11.72 8.39 -0.02
CA LYS A 222 11.71 8.67 1.42
C LYS A 222 11.32 7.43 2.23
N SER A 223 10.28 6.72 1.81
CA SER A 223 9.81 5.48 2.45
C SER A 223 10.90 4.41 2.54
N PHE A 224 11.78 4.32 1.53
CA PHE A 224 12.90 3.37 1.49
C PHE A 224 14.22 3.93 2.04
N SER A 225 14.27 5.20 2.45
CA SER A 225 15.46 5.80 3.07
C SER A 225 15.71 5.28 4.50
N THR A 226 14.66 4.78 5.15
CA THR A 226 14.74 4.13 6.45
C THR A 226 15.43 2.76 6.31
N ALA A 227 16.22 2.37 7.32
CA ALA A 227 16.85 1.05 7.35
C ALA A 227 15.80 -0.06 7.56
N LEU A 228 15.23 -0.55 6.46
CA LEU A 228 14.20 -1.59 6.45
C LEU A 228 14.83 -2.99 6.36
N PRO A 229 14.33 -3.97 7.15
CA PRO A 229 14.67 -5.38 6.97
C PRO A 229 14.43 -5.86 5.53
N LEU A 230 15.21 -6.82 5.04
CA LEU A 230 15.10 -7.33 3.67
C LEU A 230 13.69 -7.87 3.37
N GLU A 231 13.12 -8.66 4.28
CA GLU A 231 11.79 -9.24 4.11
C GLU A 231 10.69 -8.17 4.06
N ALA A 232 10.79 -7.14 4.90
CA ALA A 232 9.87 -6.01 4.85
C ALA A 232 9.95 -5.30 3.49
N ARG A 233 11.16 -5.05 2.96
CA ARG A 233 11.33 -4.43 1.63
C ARG A 233 10.72 -5.26 0.50
N LYS A 234 10.93 -6.58 0.50
CA LYS A 234 10.32 -7.50 -0.46
C LYS A 234 8.80 -7.45 -0.40
N SER A 235 8.24 -7.50 0.81
CA SER A 235 6.80 -7.37 1.03
C SER A 235 6.25 -6.05 0.50
N ILE A 236 6.93 -4.93 0.80
CA ILE A 236 6.50 -3.61 0.32
C ILE A 236 6.46 -3.56 -1.21
N ILE A 237 7.52 -4.03 -1.87
CA ILE A 237 7.58 -4.09 -3.35
C ILE A 237 6.42 -4.93 -3.89
N ALA A 238 6.16 -6.10 -3.31
CA ALA A 238 5.09 -6.98 -3.75
C ALA A 238 3.70 -6.34 -3.61
N ASP A 239 3.49 -5.47 -2.63
CA ASP A 239 2.22 -4.78 -2.40
C ASP A 239 2.01 -3.60 -3.37
N ILE A 240 3.06 -2.81 -3.62
CA ILE A 240 2.93 -1.53 -4.34
C ILE A 240 3.30 -1.62 -5.83
N VAL A 241 3.78 -2.78 -6.31
CA VAL A 241 4.23 -2.96 -7.70
C VAL A 241 3.16 -2.60 -8.75
N SER A 242 1.87 -2.79 -8.47
CA SER A 242 0.80 -2.44 -9.41
C SER A 242 0.55 -0.93 -9.51
N ILE A 243 1.12 -0.15 -8.59
CA ILE A 243 0.89 1.30 -8.45
C ILE A 243 2.12 2.07 -8.90
N VAL A 244 3.32 1.67 -8.43
CA VAL A 244 4.61 2.32 -8.75
C VAL A 244 5.66 1.35 -9.29
N PRO A 245 5.37 0.60 -10.37
CA PRO A 245 6.25 -0.48 -10.85
C PRO A 245 7.63 0.02 -11.28
N PHE A 246 7.72 1.22 -11.85
CA PHE A 246 8.99 1.80 -12.27
C PHE A 246 9.91 2.17 -11.10
N ASN A 247 9.35 2.68 -9.99
CA ASN A 247 10.12 2.94 -8.77
C ASN A 247 10.58 1.62 -8.12
N CYS A 248 9.70 0.62 -8.09
CA CYS A 248 10.04 -0.73 -7.63
C CYS A 248 11.23 -1.31 -8.42
N TRP A 249 11.19 -1.24 -9.76
CA TRP A 249 12.29 -1.70 -10.61
C TRP A 249 13.60 -0.97 -10.32
N ASN A 250 13.58 0.36 -10.25
CA ASN A 250 14.79 1.13 -9.96
C ASN A 250 15.37 0.74 -8.60
N HIS A 251 14.53 0.56 -7.58
CA HIS A 251 14.98 0.15 -6.25
C HIS A 251 15.61 -1.24 -6.26
N VAL A 252 14.95 -2.22 -6.89
CA VAL A 252 15.48 -3.59 -7.01
C VAL A 252 16.84 -3.61 -7.70
N VAL A 253 16.98 -2.90 -8.82
CA VAL A 253 18.23 -2.87 -9.59
C VAL A 253 19.34 -2.09 -8.88
N ASN A 254 19.03 -0.92 -8.32
CA ASN A 254 20.03 -0.07 -7.67
C ASN A 254 20.55 -0.68 -6.36
N ASP A 255 19.66 -1.30 -5.58
CA ASP A 255 20.01 -1.90 -4.30
C ASP A 255 20.55 -3.33 -4.44
N GLY A 256 20.54 -3.88 -5.67
CA GLY A 256 20.95 -5.26 -5.94
C GLY A 256 20.09 -6.28 -5.18
N MET A 257 18.79 -6.02 -5.07
CA MET A 257 17.89 -6.88 -4.31
C MET A 257 17.67 -8.20 -5.01
N ASP A 258 17.95 -9.30 -4.30
CA ASP A 258 17.73 -10.65 -4.80
C ASP A 258 16.23 -11.02 -4.70
N LEU A 259 15.52 -10.79 -5.79
CA LEU A 259 14.13 -11.20 -6.00
C LEU A 259 14.07 -12.50 -6.80
N SER A 260 13.10 -13.36 -6.47
CA SER A 260 12.82 -14.54 -7.28
C SER A 260 12.41 -14.16 -8.71
N PRO A 261 12.62 -15.03 -9.71
CA PRO A 261 12.21 -14.76 -11.09
C PRO A 261 10.73 -14.36 -11.22
N ALA A 262 9.84 -14.99 -10.44
CA ALA A 262 8.41 -14.67 -10.45
C ALA A 262 8.10 -13.25 -9.95
N GLU A 263 8.82 -12.77 -8.93
CA GLU A 263 8.66 -11.40 -8.41
C GLU A 263 9.19 -10.37 -9.41
N GLN A 264 10.34 -10.64 -10.04
CA GLN A 264 10.89 -9.80 -11.10
C GLN A 264 9.93 -9.72 -12.31
N ASP A 265 9.40 -10.86 -12.74
CA ASP A 265 8.43 -10.95 -13.83
C ASP A 265 7.15 -10.16 -13.53
N ARG A 266 6.68 -10.17 -12.27
CA ARG A 266 5.54 -9.36 -11.85
C ARG A 266 5.82 -7.87 -11.99
N ILE A 267 7.00 -7.38 -11.58
CA ILE A 267 7.39 -5.98 -11.76
C ILE A 267 7.40 -5.61 -13.24
N VAL A 268 8.06 -6.42 -14.07
CA VAL A 268 8.17 -6.20 -15.52
C VAL A 268 6.79 -6.17 -16.18
N THR A 269 5.90 -7.08 -15.79
CA THR A 269 4.52 -7.15 -16.28
C THR A 269 3.77 -5.86 -15.99
N GLU A 270 3.85 -5.34 -14.77
CA GLU A 270 3.20 -4.09 -14.39
C GLU A 270 3.81 -2.86 -15.09
N MET A 271 5.14 -2.81 -15.26
CA MET A 271 5.80 -1.75 -16.03
C MET A 271 5.28 -1.72 -17.48
N VAL A 272 5.23 -2.88 -18.14
CA VAL A 272 4.78 -3.00 -19.53
C VAL A 272 3.28 -2.70 -19.66
N ARG A 273 2.46 -3.10 -18.68
CA ARG A 273 1.04 -2.73 -18.65
C ARG A 273 0.84 -1.22 -18.75
N ILE A 274 1.63 -0.45 -17.98
CA ILE A 274 1.60 1.02 -17.98
C ILE A 274 2.19 1.57 -19.27
N ASP A 275 3.49 1.36 -19.51
CA ASP A 275 4.21 1.87 -20.68
C ASP A 275 5.27 0.86 -21.15
N PRO A 276 4.96 0.06 -22.20
CA PRO A 276 5.89 -0.92 -22.75
C PRO A 276 7.22 -0.34 -23.21
N GLN A 277 7.22 0.83 -23.84
CA GLN A 277 8.44 1.42 -24.41
C GLN A 277 9.35 1.95 -23.30
N ALA A 278 8.77 2.65 -22.32
CA ALA A 278 9.53 3.08 -21.15
C ALA A 278 10.05 1.88 -20.34
N ALA A 279 9.25 0.82 -20.21
CA ALA A 279 9.66 -0.41 -19.53
C ALA A 279 10.90 -1.04 -20.17
N ILE A 280 10.88 -1.26 -21.50
CA ILE A 280 12.04 -1.79 -22.23
C ILE A 280 13.25 -0.86 -22.10
N GLY A 281 13.03 0.47 -22.19
CA GLY A 281 14.10 1.45 -22.00
C GLY A 281 14.78 1.36 -20.63
N LYS A 282 14.03 1.00 -19.59
CA LYS A 282 14.51 0.80 -18.21
C LYS A 282 15.16 -0.56 -17.97
N ILE A 283 14.66 -1.62 -18.60
CA ILE A 283 15.19 -2.99 -18.47
C ILE A 283 16.51 -3.13 -19.25
N ARG A 284 16.62 -2.53 -20.43
CA ARG A 284 17.79 -2.63 -21.33
C ARG A 284 19.15 -2.36 -20.66
N PRO A 285 19.36 -1.29 -19.88
CA PRO A 285 20.67 -1.03 -19.27
C PRO A 285 21.00 -1.95 -18.08
N ALA A 286 20.04 -2.67 -17.52
CA ALA A 286 20.28 -3.55 -16.38
C ALA A 286 20.89 -4.88 -16.87
N SER A 287 22.19 -5.08 -16.61
CA SER A 287 22.94 -6.28 -17.03
C SER A 287 22.35 -7.58 -16.49
N VAL A 288 21.75 -7.53 -15.30
CA VAL A 288 21.08 -8.67 -14.65
C VAL A 288 19.70 -9.00 -15.23
N ALA A 289 19.16 -8.17 -16.12
CA ALA A 289 17.77 -8.23 -16.55
C ALA A 289 17.55 -8.85 -17.95
N ALA A 290 18.52 -9.60 -18.49
CA ALA A 290 18.36 -10.24 -19.79
C ALA A 290 17.14 -11.18 -19.81
N ALA A 291 16.93 -11.96 -18.75
CA ALA A 291 15.76 -12.83 -18.60
C ALA A 291 14.43 -12.07 -18.65
N SER A 292 14.39 -10.85 -18.10
CA SER A 292 13.19 -10.00 -18.06
C SER A 292 12.69 -9.59 -19.46
N PHE A 293 13.52 -9.64 -20.50
CA PHE A 293 13.10 -9.35 -21.88
C PHE A 293 12.04 -10.34 -22.39
N LYS A 294 12.12 -11.62 -21.99
CA LYS A 294 11.12 -12.64 -22.37
C LYS A 294 9.73 -12.23 -21.90
N THR A 295 9.63 -11.86 -20.62
CA THR A 295 8.38 -11.42 -19.99
C THR A 295 7.92 -10.10 -20.59
N ALA A 296 8.82 -9.13 -20.73
CA ALA A 296 8.47 -7.81 -21.26
C ALA A 296 7.89 -7.88 -22.68
N PHE A 297 8.52 -8.65 -23.58
CA PHE A 297 8.02 -8.83 -24.95
C PHE A 297 6.75 -9.67 -24.99
N THR A 298 6.63 -10.68 -24.13
CA THR A 298 5.39 -11.47 -24.00
C THR A 298 4.20 -10.57 -23.63
N GLU A 299 4.35 -9.73 -22.61
CA GLU A 299 3.28 -8.83 -22.16
C GLU A 299 3.00 -7.71 -23.16
N TRP A 300 4.03 -7.20 -23.84
CA TRP A 300 3.84 -6.20 -24.88
C TRP A 300 3.05 -6.79 -26.06
N MET A 301 3.37 -8.00 -26.51
CA MET A 301 2.63 -8.71 -27.56
C MET A 301 1.14 -8.90 -27.21
N LYS A 302 0.79 -9.12 -25.94
CA LYS A 302 -0.61 -9.20 -25.50
C LYS A 302 -1.37 -7.89 -25.69
N LYS A 303 -0.68 -6.75 -25.55
CA LYS A 303 -1.27 -5.40 -25.70
C LYS A 303 -1.30 -4.94 -27.15
N ASP A 304 -0.25 -5.25 -27.90
CA ASP A 304 -0.07 -4.88 -29.31
C ASP A 304 0.87 -5.90 -29.97
N SER A 305 0.38 -6.68 -30.92
CA SER A 305 1.17 -7.74 -31.57
C SER A 305 2.13 -7.23 -32.65
N ILE A 306 2.04 -5.96 -33.04
CA ILE A 306 2.82 -5.38 -34.15
C ILE A 306 3.99 -4.54 -33.61
N LYS A 307 3.72 -3.63 -32.67
CA LYS A 307 4.74 -2.70 -32.14
C LYS A 307 6.00 -3.35 -31.54
N PRO A 308 5.94 -4.40 -30.71
CA PRO A 308 7.16 -5.06 -30.22
C PRO A 308 8.01 -5.62 -31.36
N ILE A 309 7.38 -6.12 -32.44
CA ILE A 309 8.09 -6.61 -33.63
C ILE A 309 8.79 -5.47 -34.37
N GLU A 310 8.08 -4.36 -34.61
CA GLU A 310 8.67 -3.17 -35.23
C GLU A 310 9.84 -2.63 -34.39
N TRP A 311 9.66 -2.58 -33.06
CA TRP A 311 10.65 -2.09 -32.13
C TRP A 311 11.91 -2.98 -32.13
N ILE A 312 11.76 -4.32 -32.05
CA ILE A 312 12.93 -5.21 -32.03
C ILE A 312 13.68 -5.19 -33.36
N ASN A 313 12.98 -5.08 -34.49
CA ASN A 313 13.61 -4.94 -35.80
C ASN A 313 14.44 -3.66 -35.89
N ALA A 314 13.94 -2.54 -35.35
CA ALA A 314 14.65 -1.26 -35.34
C ALA A 314 15.80 -1.20 -34.31
N ASN A 315 15.73 -1.95 -33.20
CA ASN A 315 16.65 -1.79 -32.06
C ASN A 315 17.56 -3.00 -31.80
N SER A 316 17.40 -4.12 -32.50
CA SER A 316 18.14 -5.37 -32.26
C SER A 316 19.66 -5.18 -32.19
N ALA A 317 20.24 -4.35 -33.06
CA ALA A 317 21.67 -4.07 -33.09
C ALA A 317 22.20 -3.39 -31.81
N THR A 318 21.33 -2.76 -31.02
CA THR A 318 21.68 -2.10 -29.75
C THR A 318 21.57 -3.01 -28.53
N LEU A 319 21.05 -4.22 -28.70
CA LEU A 319 20.86 -5.19 -27.63
C LEU A 319 22.00 -6.20 -27.62
N SER A 320 22.36 -6.66 -26.41
CA SER A 320 23.20 -7.85 -26.28
C SER A 320 22.52 -9.08 -26.88
N GLU A 321 23.31 -10.09 -27.25
CA GLU A 321 22.79 -11.34 -27.80
C GLU A 321 21.78 -12.01 -26.85
N ALA A 322 22.09 -12.10 -25.56
CA ALA A 322 21.20 -12.66 -24.56
C ALA A 322 19.85 -11.90 -24.48
N GLN A 323 19.87 -10.57 -24.55
CA GLN A 323 18.64 -9.77 -24.54
C GLN A 323 17.81 -9.98 -25.82
N ARG A 324 18.46 -10.05 -26.99
CA ARG A 324 17.76 -10.35 -28.26
C ARG A 324 17.12 -11.73 -28.22
N ASP A 325 17.86 -12.75 -27.81
CA ASP A 325 17.36 -14.12 -27.74
C ASP A 325 16.16 -14.24 -26.82
N ARG A 326 16.19 -13.57 -25.65
CA ARG A 326 15.05 -13.53 -24.73
C ARG A 326 13.86 -12.74 -25.30
N ALA A 327 14.08 -11.65 -26.04
CA ALA A 327 13.01 -10.95 -26.75
C ALA A 327 12.35 -11.83 -27.81
N TYR A 328 13.14 -12.51 -28.64
CA TYR A 328 12.65 -13.45 -29.66
C TYR A 328 11.89 -14.60 -29.02
N GLN A 329 12.39 -15.15 -27.91
CA GLN A 329 11.71 -16.17 -27.12
C GLN A 329 10.32 -15.69 -26.66
N GLY A 330 10.21 -14.45 -26.17
CA GLY A 330 8.93 -13.87 -25.74
C GLY A 330 7.91 -13.77 -26.89
N ILE A 331 8.33 -13.28 -28.05
CA ILE A 331 7.49 -13.18 -29.26
C ILE A 331 7.06 -14.57 -29.74
N ALA A 332 8.02 -15.51 -29.86
CA ALA A 332 7.75 -16.87 -30.29
C ALA A 332 6.75 -17.59 -29.37
N GLY A 333 6.95 -17.50 -28.05
CA GLY A 333 6.08 -18.11 -27.06
C GLY A 333 4.67 -17.50 -27.05
N TYR A 334 4.54 -16.19 -27.26
CA TYR A 334 3.23 -15.57 -27.44
C TYR A 334 2.53 -16.08 -28.71
N ALA A 335 3.21 -16.06 -29.86
CA ALA A 335 2.64 -16.51 -31.13
C ALA A 335 2.18 -17.98 -31.09
N ALA A 336 2.98 -18.86 -30.46
CA ALA A 336 2.64 -20.26 -30.25
C ALA A 336 1.33 -20.42 -29.46
N ARG A 337 1.15 -19.66 -28.37
CA ARG A 337 -0.08 -19.67 -27.56
C ARG A 337 -1.31 -19.15 -28.30
N GLN A 338 -1.13 -18.28 -29.29
CA GLN A 338 -2.22 -17.80 -30.15
C GLN A 338 -2.51 -18.74 -31.34
N GLY A 339 -1.75 -19.83 -31.50
CA GLY A 339 -1.89 -20.77 -32.61
C GLY A 339 -1.21 -20.32 -33.91
N ASP A 340 -0.47 -19.20 -33.91
CA ASP A 340 0.33 -18.76 -35.05
C ASP A 340 1.69 -19.47 -35.06
N LEU A 341 1.66 -20.73 -35.47
CA LEU A 341 2.84 -21.59 -35.52
C LEU A 341 3.89 -21.12 -36.53
N ALA A 342 3.49 -20.39 -37.58
CA ALA A 342 4.42 -19.88 -38.59
C ALA A 342 5.29 -18.78 -37.98
N THR A 343 4.66 -17.78 -37.35
CA THR A 343 5.36 -16.70 -36.63
C THR A 343 6.17 -17.28 -35.48
N ALA A 344 5.61 -18.22 -34.70
CA ALA A 344 6.33 -18.85 -33.60
C ALA A 344 7.65 -19.50 -34.06
N ARG A 345 7.61 -20.29 -35.15
CA ARG A 345 8.79 -20.94 -35.73
C ARG A 345 9.79 -19.93 -36.28
N GLN A 346 9.31 -18.88 -36.93
CA GLN A 346 10.18 -17.82 -37.46
C GLN A 346 11.01 -17.20 -36.34
N TRP A 347 10.37 -16.75 -35.26
CA TRP A 347 11.07 -16.10 -34.15
C TRP A 347 11.92 -17.07 -33.31
N ALA A 348 11.43 -18.30 -33.09
CA ALA A 348 12.23 -19.33 -32.42
C ALA A 348 13.51 -19.66 -33.21
N GLY A 349 13.45 -19.64 -34.55
CA GLY A 349 14.62 -19.84 -35.41
C GLY A 349 15.67 -18.72 -35.35
N MET A 350 15.30 -17.54 -34.84
CA MET A 350 16.23 -16.41 -34.66
C MET A 350 16.98 -16.45 -33.34
N VAL A 351 16.56 -17.28 -32.38
CA VAL A 351 17.28 -17.50 -31.12
C VAL A 351 18.62 -18.16 -31.45
N THR A 352 19.72 -17.67 -30.88
CA THR A 352 21.06 -18.24 -31.08
C THR A 352 21.50 -19.16 -29.95
N ASN A 353 21.21 -18.79 -28.70
CA ASN A 353 21.57 -19.52 -27.49
C ASN A 353 20.83 -20.87 -27.38
N ALA A 354 21.58 -21.95 -27.11
CA ALA A 354 21.04 -23.31 -27.02
C ALA A 354 20.11 -23.51 -25.82
N GLU A 355 20.44 -22.96 -24.64
CA GLU A 355 19.60 -23.08 -23.44
C GLU A 355 18.23 -22.41 -23.66
N VAL A 356 18.22 -21.25 -24.33
CA VAL A 356 16.98 -20.53 -24.65
C VAL A 356 16.14 -21.28 -25.69
N LYS A 357 16.79 -22.00 -26.63
CA LYS A 357 16.09 -22.89 -27.58
C LYS A 357 15.45 -24.07 -26.89
N ASP A 358 16.16 -24.69 -25.94
CA ASP A 358 15.66 -25.85 -25.20
C ASP A 358 14.42 -25.47 -24.37
N GLU A 359 14.35 -24.24 -23.84
CA GLU A 359 13.14 -23.72 -23.17
C GLU A 359 11.93 -23.51 -24.11
N LEU A 360 12.11 -23.50 -25.44
CA LEU A 360 11.05 -23.31 -26.44
C LEU A 360 10.53 -24.64 -27.03
N ALA A 361 11.28 -25.72 -26.89
CA ALA A 361 10.92 -27.06 -27.36
C ALA A 361 9.85 -27.69 -26.45
#